data_AF-A0A975KQ42-F1
#
_entry.id   AF-A0A975KQ42-F1
#
_cell.length_a   1.000
_cell.length_b   1.000
_cell.length_c   1.000
_cell.angle_alpha   90.00
_cell.angle_beta   90.00
_cell.angle_gamma   90.00
#
_symmetry.space_group_name_H-M   'P 1'
#
loop_
_entity.id
_entity.type
_entity.pdbx_description
1 polymer ?
#
loop_
_entity_poly.entity_id
_entity_poly.type
_entity_poly.pdbx_seq_one_letter_code
_entity_poly.pdbx_strand_id
1 'polypeptide(L)'
;MEEEMVKVLSDSRMDASNWVAIIVAIISLLASSITVYFSKKSSNKSDKVSEKLGELSASTHEKQRVVENIASQRVIWINDVRKNFVEFNSDLQKLHISRVKGDWDSVDEVFDSAMELAGKTLKTIFTIELFLNGNEAYSERVISTMNKSRSKIIQGNVEVKQFNQILQVLVFYQNVILKAEWRRVKEETINGSFLSDERVLEIFDEVGKELNENLHIIVLDLHMKKRNSETPQI
;
A
#
# COMPACT_ATOMS: atom_id res chain seq x y z
N MET A 1 -82.63 7.60 60.83
CA MET A 1 -81.45 6.76 61.21
C MET A 1 -80.75 6.19 59.97
N GLU A 2 -81.46 5.71 58.95
CA GLU A 2 -80.82 5.26 57.68
C GLU A 2 -80.20 6.39 56.85
N GLU A 3 -80.81 7.58 56.78
CA GLU A 3 -80.26 8.72 56.03
C GLU A 3 -78.96 9.29 56.63
N GLU A 4 -78.78 9.23 57.95
CA GLU A 4 -77.54 9.64 58.61
C GLU A 4 -76.41 8.63 58.35
N MET A 5 -76.72 7.34 58.32
CA MET A 5 -75.73 6.28 58.07
C MET A 5 -75.21 6.31 56.63
N VAL A 6 -76.08 6.63 55.65
CA VAL A 6 -75.69 6.80 54.24
C VAL A 6 -74.81 8.04 54.03
N LYS A 7 -75.07 9.12 54.76
CA LYS A 7 -74.26 10.35 54.70
C LYS A 7 -72.86 10.16 55.31
N VAL A 8 -72.76 9.45 56.44
CA VAL A 8 -71.47 9.10 57.05
C VAL A 8 -70.66 8.13 56.17
N LEU A 9 -71.32 7.19 55.51
CA LEU A 9 -70.67 6.25 54.57
C LEU A 9 -70.30 6.91 53.23
N SER A 10 -71.02 7.95 52.79
CA SER A 10 -70.64 8.74 51.60
C SER A 10 -69.48 9.68 51.90
N ASP A 11 -69.47 10.33 53.07
CA ASP A 11 -68.39 11.21 53.50
C ASP A 11 -67.08 10.43 53.74
N SER A 12 -67.14 9.23 54.32
CA SER A 12 -65.94 8.37 54.48
C SER A 12 -65.42 7.79 53.16
N ARG A 13 -66.29 7.58 52.16
CA ARG A 13 -65.90 7.17 50.80
C ARG A 13 -65.27 8.32 50.01
N MET A 14 -65.70 9.55 50.27
CA MET A 14 -65.13 10.76 49.65
C MET A 14 -63.67 10.98 50.09
N ASP A 15 -63.33 10.68 51.35
CA ASP A 15 -61.95 10.76 51.84
C ASP A 15 -61.04 9.68 51.25
N ALA A 16 -61.48 8.42 51.18
CA ALA A 16 -60.68 7.33 50.62
C ALA A 16 -60.35 7.52 49.13
N SER A 17 -61.30 8.03 48.35
CA SER A 17 -61.12 8.36 46.92
C SER A 17 -60.07 9.45 46.70
N ASN A 18 -60.09 10.51 47.52
CA ASN A 18 -59.13 11.60 47.44
C ASN A 18 -57.71 11.13 47.79
N TRP A 19 -57.55 10.27 48.79
CA TRP A 19 -56.25 9.69 49.15
C TRP A 19 -55.67 8.80 48.04
N VAL A 20 -56.51 7.98 47.39
CA VAL A 20 -56.09 7.17 46.23
C VAL A 20 -55.62 8.06 45.09
N ALA A 21 -56.35 9.13 44.77
CA ALA A 21 -55.96 10.08 43.72
C ALA A 21 -54.62 10.78 44.02
N ILE A 22 -54.38 11.18 45.28
CA ILE A 22 -53.12 11.79 45.72
C ILE A 22 -51.96 10.79 45.57
N ILE A 23 -52.14 9.54 46.01
CA ILE A 23 -51.10 8.49 45.91
C ILE A 23 -50.78 8.20 44.44
N VAL A 24 -51.80 8.07 43.58
CA VAL A 24 -51.61 7.85 42.13
C VAL A 24 -50.87 9.02 41.49
N ALA A 25 -51.19 10.26 41.87
CA ALA A 25 -50.49 11.45 41.39
C ALA A 25 -49.00 11.45 41.81
N ILE A 26 -48.70 11.08 43.06
CA ILE A 26 -47.31 10.98 43.56
C ILE A 26 -46.53 9.89 42.83
N ILE A 27 -47.11 8.71 42.63
CA ILE A 27 -46.48 7.60 41.90
C ILE A 27 -46.21 8.02 40.44
N SER A 28 -47.15 8.73 39.81
CA SER A 28 -47.00 9.23 38.44
C SER A 28 -45.89 10.27 38.32
N LEU A 29 -45.74 11.15 39.31
CA LEU A 29 -44.64 12.12 39.40
C LEU A 29 -43.27 11.45 39.62
N LEU A 30 -43.22 10.39 40.44
CA LEU A 30 -41.99 9.64 40.65
C LEU A 30 -41.59 8.84 39.40
N ALA A 31 -42.55 8.16 38.75
CA ALA A 31 -42.32 7.42 37.52
C ALA A 31 -41.85 8.33 36.36
N SER A 32 -42.46 9.51 36.21
CA SER A 32 -42.02 10.49 35.22
C SER A 32 -40.62 11.04 35.53
N SER A 33 -40.31 11.33 36.80
CA SER A 33 -38.98 11.79 37.22
C SER A 33 -37.89 10.75 36.94
N ILE A 34 -38.17 9.46 37.23
CA ILE A 34 -37.28 8.34 36.92
C ILE A 34 -37.07 8.22 35.40
N THR A 35 -38.15 8.33 34.61
CA THR A 35 -38.09 8.26 33.15
C THR A 35 -37.25 9.40 32.57
N VAL A 36 -37.42 10.63 33.07
CA VAL A 36 -36.61 11.80 32.66
C VAL A 36 -35.14 11.59 33.02
N TYR A 37 -34.84 11.05 34.21
CA TYR A 37 -33.46 10.75 34.62
C TYR A 37 -32.80 9.72 33.70
N PHE A 38 -33.46 8.59 33.43
CA PHE A 38 -32.92 7.56 32.54
C PHE A 38 -32.81 8.05 31.10
N SER A 39 -33.78 8.82 30.62
CA SER A 39 -33.74 9.44 29.29
C SER A 39 -32.54 10.38 29.15
N LYS A 40 -32.29 11.25 30.14
CA LYS A 40 -31.13 12.16 30.14
C LYS A 40 -29.79 11.39 30.21
N LYS A 41 -29.70 10.34 31.03
CA LYS A 41 -28.51 9.48 31.11
C LYS A 41 -28.26 8.73 29.81
N SER A 42 -29.32 8.27 29.14
CA SER A 42 -29.25 7.60 27.84
C SER A 42 -28.84 8.57 26.73
N SER A 43 -29.45 9.77 26.67
CA SER A 43 -29.09 10.84 25.73
C SER A 43 -27.61 11.20 25.85
N ASN A 44 -27.13 11.50 27.06
CA ASN A 44 -25.72 11.86 27.27
C ASN A 44 -24.74 10.74 26.87
N LYS A 45 -25.14 9.47 26.99
CA LYS A 45 -24.32 8.34 26.48
C LYS A 45 -24.37 8.28 24.96
N SER A 46 -25.54 8.47 24.36
CA SER A 46 -25.72 8.50 22.91
C SER A 46 -24.93 9.65 22.28
N ASP A 47 -24.96 10.83 22.87
CA ASP A 47 -24.24 12.02 22.40
C ASP A 47 -22.72 11.78 22.40
N LYS A 48 -22.18 11.19 23.49
CA LYS A 48 -20.78 10.79 23.56
C LYS A 48 -20.39 9.72 22.54
N VAL A 49 -21.31 8.81 22.22
CA VAL A 49 -21.07 7.77 21.20
C VAL A 49 -21.11 8.39 19.80
N SER A 50 -22.05 9.28 19.52
CA SER A 50 -22.14 10.04 18.26
C SER A 50 -20.93 10.94 18.05
N GLU A 51 -20.45 11.61 19.09
CA GLU A 51 -19.24 12.43 19.07
C GLU A 51 -18.01 11.58 18.72
N LYS A 52 -17.80 10.46 19.43
CA LYS A 52 -16.71 9.52 19.14
C LYS A 52 -16.81 8.91 17.74
N LEU A 53 -18.01 8.59 17.27
CA LEU A 53 -18.25 8.13 15.90
C LEU A 53 -17.90 9.21 14.87
N GLY A 54 -18.24 10.47 15.15
CA GLY A 54 -17.87 11.62 14.33
C GLY A 54 -16.36 11.79 14.23
N GLU A 55 -15.65 11.76 15.37
CA GLU A 55 -14.19 11.85 15.42
C GLU A 55 -13.50 10.66 14.71
N LEU A 56 -13.98 9.44 14.94
CA LEU A 56 -13.45 8.23 14.30
C LEU A 56 -13.70 8.26 12.78
N SER A 57 -14.87 8.72 12.35
CA SER A 57 -15.22 8.88 10.94
C SER A 57 -14.33 9.93 10.27
N ALA A 58 -14.18 11.11 10.90
CA ALA A 58 -13.33 12.18 10.38
C ALA A 58 -11.86 11.74 10.23
N SER A 59 -11.31 11.08 11.26
CA SER A 59 -9.93 10.57 11.22
C SER A 59 -9.75 9.43 10.21
N THR A 60 -10.76 8.59 10.00
CA THR A 60 -10.74 7.54 8.97
C THR A 60 -10.76 8.15 7.57
N HIS A 61 -11.61 9.15 7.33
CA HIS A 61 -11.66 9.88 6.06
C HIS A 61 -10.37 10.63 5.74
N GLU A 62 -9.72 11.23 6.74
CA GLU A 62 -8.43 11.88 6.54
C GLU A 62 -7.34 10.87 6.14
N LYS A 63 -7.24 9.74 6.85
CA LYS A 63 -6.32 8.65 6.49
C LYS A 63 -6.56 8.14 5.08
N GLN A 64 -7.82 7.92 4.71
CA GLN A 64 -8.17 7.46 3.38
C GLN A 64 -7.73 8.44 2.29
N ARG A 65 -7.93 9.75 2.49
CA ARG A 65 -7.45 10.78 1.55
C ARG A 65 -5.93 10.77 1.39
N VAL A 66 -5.19 10.58 2.49
CA VAL A 66 -3.72 10.46 2.44
C VAL A 66 -3.31 9.25 1.61
N VAL A 67 -3.95 8.10 1.84
CA VAL A 67 -3.69 6.86 1.08
C VAL A 67 -4.01 7.05 -0.40
N GLU A 68 -5.16 7.64 -0.75
CA GLU A 68 -5.55 7.92 -2.14
C GLU A 68 -4.55 8.86 -2.85
N ASN A 69 -4.11 9.91 -2.17
CA ASN A 69 -3.09 10.83 -2.71
C ASN A 69 -1.76 10.12 -2.96
N ILE A 70 -1.29 9.32 -2.00
CA ILE A 70 -0.04 8.57 -2.13
C ILE A 70 -0.16 7.49 -3.21
N ALA A 71 -1.29 6.79 -3.31
CA ALA A 71 -1.57 5.82 -4.36
C ALA A 71 -1.49 6.46 -5.75
N SER A 72 -2.06 7.66 -5.93
CA SER A 72 -1.98 8.43 -7.18
C SER A 72 -0.53 8.76 -7.55
N GLN A 73 0.26 9.26 -6.60
CA GLN A 73 1.69 9.53 -6.83
C GLN A 73 2.47 8.25 -7.15
N ARG A 74 2.16 7.13 -6.50
CA ARG A 74 2.81 5.85 -6.78
C ARG A 74 2.45 5.32 -8.16
N VAL A 75 1.23 5.52 -8.66
CA VAL A 75 0.86 5.18 -10.05
C VAL A 75 1.69 5.97 -11.06
N ILE A 76 1.91 7.27 -10.82
CA ILE A 76 2.80 8.10 -11.65
C ILE A 76 4.22 7.54 -11.63
N TRP A 77 4.75 7.28 -10.43
CA TRP A 77 6.07 6.67 -10.25
C TRP A 77 6.21 5.31 -10.98
N ILE A 78 5.23 4.40 -10.88
CA ILE A 78 5.25 3.11 -11.61
C ILE A 78 5.35 3.34 -13.13
N ASN A 79 4.61 4.32 -13.66
CA ASN A 79 4.63 4.62 -15.09
C ASN A 79 5.97 5.22 -15.53
N ASP A 80 6.57 6.08 -14.71
CA ASP A 80 7.90 6.64 -14.98
C ASP A 80 8.99 5.57 -14.92
N VAL A 81 8.96 4.68 -13.94
CA VAL A 81 9.87 3.52 -13.87
C VAL A 81 9.71 2.63 -15.10
N ARG A 82 8.47 2.31 -15.50
CA ARG A 82 8.21 1.52 -16.72
C ARG A 82 8.81 2.18 -17.96
N LYS A 83 8.64 3.49 -18.11
CA LYS A 83 9.20 4.25 -19.24
C LYS A 83 10.73 4.15 -19.26
N ASN A 84 11.38 4.31 -18.12
CA ASN A 84 12.84 4.20 -18.01
C ASN A 84 13.33 2.77 -18.27
N PHE A 85 12.62 1.74 -17.82
CA PHE A 85 12.94 0.35 -18.17
C PHE A 85 12.87 0.10 -19.68
N VAL A 86 11.82 0.59 -20.35
CA VAL A 86 11.68 0.47 -21.81
C VAL A 86 12.81 1.22 -22.53
N GLU A 87 13.12 2.44 -22.10
CA GLU A 87 14.22 3.23 -22.66
C GLU A 87 15.56 2.52 -22.50
N PHE A 88 15.86 2.03 -21.29
CA PHE A 88 17.07 1.27 -21.02
C PHE A 88 17.18 0.04 -21.93
N ASN A 89 16.12 -0.78 -22.03
CA ASN A 89 16.14 -1.99 -22.84
C ASN A 89 16.37 -1.68 -24.33
N SER A 90 15.72 -0.63 -24.85
CA SER A 90 15.91 -0.15 -26.22
C SER A 90 17.36 0.31 -26.45
N ASP A 91 17.90 1.13 -25.55
CA ASP A 91 19.25 1.68 -25.72
C ASP A 91 20.32 0.60 -25.55
N LEU A 92 20.12 -0.35 -24.63
CA LEU A 92 20.99 -1.51 -24.47
C LEU A 92 21.01 -2.39 -25.73
N GLN A 93 19.86 -2.58 -26.40
CA GLN A 93 19.78 -3.31 -27.65
C GLN A 93 20.48 -2.58 -28.79
N LYS A 94 20.30 -1.26 -28.91
CA LYS A 94 21.04 -0.44 -29.88
C LYS A 94 22.55 -0.53 -29.62
N LEU A 95 22.95 -0.52 -28.34
CA LEU A 95 24.36 -0.61 -27.94
C LEU A 95 24.96 -1.95 -28.37
N HIS A 96 24.23 -3.04 -28.15
CA HIS A 96 24.65 -4.37 -28.59
C HIS A 96 24.76 -4.47 -30.11
N ILE A 97 23.75 -3.98 -30.85
CA ILE A 97 23.78 -3.97 -32.32
C ILE A 97 24.96 -3.15 -32.84
N SER A 98 25.20 -1.97 -32.25
CA SER A 98 26.34 -1.12 -32.60
C SER A 98 27.66 -1.85 -32.35
N ARG A 99 27.83 -2.55 -31.23
CA ARG A 99 29.06 -3.30 -30.97
C ARG A 99 29.25 -4.49 -31.91
N VAL A 100 28.18 -5.19 -32.26
CA VAL A 100 28.25 -6.36 -33.15
C VAL A 100 28.53 -5.96 -34.60
N LYS A 101 27.98 -4.83 -35.05
CA LYS A 101 28.13 -4.35 -36.43
C LYS A 101 29.30 -3.39 -36.63
N GLY A 102 29.66 -2.66 -35.60
CA GLY A 102 30.65 -1.60 -35.63
C GLY A 102 32.01 -2.09 -35.15
N ASP A 103 33.04 -1.74 -35.91
CA ASP A 103 34.41 -1.85 -35.44
C ASP A 103 34.72 -0.65 -34.55
N TRP A 104 34.31 -0.73 -33.28
CA TRP A 104 34.54 0.34 -32.29
C TRP A 104 36.04 0.59 -32.04
N ASP A 105 36.90 -0.29 -32.55
CA ASP A 105 38.34 -0.26 -32.35
C ASP A 105 39.08 0.41 -33.53
N SER A 106 38.38 0.82 -34.61
CA SER A 106 39.05 1.35 -35.83
C SER A 106 38.53 2.66 -36.42
N VAL A 107 37.41 3.24 -35.96
CA VAL A 107 36.87 4.50 -36.53
C VAL A 107 36.35 5.45 -35.44
N ASP A 108 36.91 6.67 -35.39
CA ASP A 108 36.58 7.72 -34.40
C ASP A 108 35.07 8.04 -34.34
N GLU A 109 34.39 8.16 -35.48
CA GLU A 109 32.95 8.50 -35.54
C GLU A 109 32.05 7.37 -34.99
N VAL A 110 32.42 6.10 -35.24
CA VAL A 110 31.70 4.94 -34.71
C VAL A 110 31.89 4.84 -33.20
N PHE A 111 33.11 5.15 -32.73
CA PHE A 111 33.44 5.18 -31.32
C PHE A 111 32.69 6.30 -30.57
N ASP A 112 32.61 7.50 -31.13
CA ASP A 112 31.89 8.62 -30.51
C ASP A 112 30.39 8.32 -30.36
N SER A 113 29.74 7.79 -31.41
CA SER A 113 28.33 7.41 -31.35
C SER A 113 28.08 6.26 -30.35
N ALA A 114 29.00 5.30 -30.29
CA ALA A 114 28.96 4.22 -29.30
C ALA A 114 29.10 4.75 -27.87
N MET A 115 29.96 5.74 -27.66
CA MET A 115 30.17 6.34 -26.35
C MET A 115 29.00 7.19 -25.88
N GLU A 116 28.37 7.94 -26.79
CA GLU A 116 27.12 8.64 -26.50
C GLU A 116 26.04 7.66 -26.02
N LEU A 117 25.87 6.54 -26.72
CA LEU A 117 24.88 5.52 -26.37
C LEU A 117 25.22 4.80 -25.05
N ALA A 118 26.49 4.52 -24.80
CA ALA A 118 26.97 3.98 -23.54
C ALA A 118 26.80 4.96 -22.36
N GLY A 119 26.90 6.27 -22.63
CA GLY A 119 26.60 7.33 -21.66
C GLY A 119 25.10 7.43 -21.38
N LYS A 120 24.27 7.35 -22.44
CA LYS A 120 22.80 7.36 -22.33
C LYS A 120 22.30 6.18 -21.50
N THR A 121 22.78 4.97 -21.79
CA THR A 121 22.42 3.77 -20.99
C THR A 121 22.81 3.91 -19.53
N LEU A 122 23.98 4.48 -19.23
CA LEU A 122 24.42 4.73 -17.85
C LEU A 122 23.51 5.73 -17.13
N LYS A 123 23.17 6.83 -17.80
CA LYS A 123 22.22 7.83 -17.29
C LYS A 123 20.88 7.16 -16.94
N THR A 124 20.34 6.33 -17.82
CA THR A 124 19.08 5.63 -17.57
C THR A 124 19.19 4.65 -16.39
N ILE A 125 20.32 3.95 -16.22
CA ILE A 125 20.56 3.12 -15.02
C ILE A 125 20.47 3.96 -13.76
N PHE A 126 21.16 5.10 -13.68
CA PHE A 126 21.11 5.97 -12.50
C PHE A 126 19.71 6.52 -12.25
N THR A 127 18.98 6.91 -13.30
CA THR A 127 17.59 7.34 -13.15
C THR A 127 16.72 6.23 -12.56
N ILE A 128 16.85 4.99 -13.04
CA ILE A 128 16.13 3.84 -12.49
C ILE A 128 16.54 3.60 -11.04
N GLU A 129 17.83 3.64 -10.72
CA GLU A 129 18.34 3.43 -9.36
C GLU A 129 17.77 4.46 -8.38
N LEU A 130 17.62 5.72 -8.80
CA LEU A 130 16.98 6.77 -7.99
C LEU A 130 15.49 6.52 -7.76
N PHE A 131 14.82 5.84 -8.68
CA PHE A 131 13.41 5.49 -8.50
C PHE A 131 13.21 4.27 -7.60
N LEU A 132 14.12 3.30 -7.64
CA LEU A 132 13.98 2.02 -6.96
C LEU A 132 14.55 2.04 -5.53
N ASN A 133 14.02 1.19 -4.68
CA ASN A 133 14.57 0.96 -3.35
C ASN A 133 15.70 -0.06 -3.41
N GLY A 134 16.95 0.38 -3.19
CA GLY A 134 18.14 -0.48 -3.28
C GLY A 134 18.19 -1.66 -2.30
N ASN A 135 17.35 -1.67 -1.26
CA ASN A 135 17.30 -2.75 -0.26
C ASN A 135 16.39 -3.93 -0.68
N GLU A 136 15.60 -3.77 -1.73
CA GLU A 136 14.72 -4.83 -2.23
C GLU A 136 15.48 -5.79 -3.15
N ALA A 137 15.24 -7.09 -3.01
CA ALA A 137 15.96 -8.13 -3.74
C ALA A 137 15.90 -7.94 -5.27
N TYR A 138 14.74 -7.60 -5.82
CA TYR A 138 14.60 -7.40 -7.26
C TYR A 138 15.22 -6.10 -7.76
N SER A 139 15.10 -5.03 -6.99
CA SER A 139 15.71 -3.72 -7.29
C SER A 139 17.23 -3.84 -7.37
N GLU A 140 17.84 -4.53 -6.41
CA GLU A 140 19.26 -4.83 -6.43
C GLU A 140 19.66 -5.65 -7.67
N ARG A 141 18.89 -6.70 -7.99
CA ARG A 141 19.18 -7.61 -9.10
C ARG A 141 19.04 -6.94 -10.45
N VAL A 142 18.03 -6.11 -10.64
CA VAL A 142 17.85 -5.39 -11.91
C VAL A 142 19.02 -4.43 -12.13
N ILE A 143 19.38 -3.61 -11.13
CA ILE A 143 20.50 -2.66 -11.25
C ILE A 143 21.84 -3.37 -11.48
N SER A 144 22.12 -4.43 -10.73
CA SER A 144 23.33 -5.24 -10.91
C SER A 144 23.40 -5.85 -12.33
N THR A 145 22.28 -6.37 -12.82
CA THR A 145 22.21 -6.99 -14.15
C THR A 145 22.34 -5.96 -15.27
N MET A 146 21.75 -4.77 -15.11
CA MET A 146 21.88 -3.66 -16.06
C MET A 146 23.33 -3.18 -16.17
N ASN A 147 24.02 -3.00 -15.04
CA ASN A 147 25.43 -2.61 -15.03
C ASN A 147 26.32 -3.68 -15.67
N LYS A 148 26.09 -4.95 -15.32
CA LYS A 148 26.85 -6.08 -15.86
C LYS A 148 26.62 -6.25 -17.36
N SER A 149 25.38 -6.11 -17.83
CA SER A 149 25.06 -6.24 -19.26
C SER A 149 25.72 -5.13 -20.07
N ARG A 150 25.59 -3.87 -19.63
CA ARG A 150 26.26 -2.72 -20.24
C ARG A 150 27.78 -2.93 -20.31
N SER A 151 28.41 -3.28 -19.19
CA SER A 151 29.85 -3.49 -19.12
C SER A 151 30.33 -4.58 -20.08
N LYS A 152 29.64 -5.74 -20.11
CA LYS A 152 30.02 -6.81 -21.03
C LYS A 152 29.85 -6.43 -22.50
N ILE A 153 28.81 -5.69 -22.84
CA ILE A 153 28.58 -5.22 -24.23
C ILE A 153 29.70 -4.28 -24.65
N ILE A 154 30.06 -3.29 -23.82
CA ILE A 154 31.16 -2.37 -24.12
C ILE A 154 32.48 -3.13 -24.35
N GLN A 155 32.75 -4.15 -23.53
CA GLN A 155 33.95 -4.98 -23.67
C GLN A 155 33.92 -5.92 -24.90
N GLY A 156 32.82 -6.00 -25.66
CA GLY A 156 32.67 -6.94 -26.76
C GLY A 156 32.47 -8.41 -26.34
N ASN A 157 32.21 -8.67 -25.06
CA ASN A 157 32.17 -10.00 -24.46
C ASN A 157 30.75 -10.62 -24.44
N VAL A 158 29.89 -10.29 -25.41
CA VAL A 158 28.50 -10.75 -25.42
C VAL A 158 28.05 -11.18 -26.81
N GLU A 159 27.89 -12.48 -26.99
CA GLU A 159 27.23 -13.06 -28.15
C GLU A 159 25.72 -12.77 -28.15
N VAL A 160 25.10 -12.75 -29.32
CA VAL A 160 23.65 -12.52 -29.50
C VAL A 160 22.80 -13.43 -28.62
N LYS A 161 23.15 -14.72 -28.50
CA LYS A 161 22.41 -15.67 -27.65
C LYS A 161 22.48 -15.29 -26.18
N GLN A 162 23.66 -14.91 -25.69
CA GLN A 162 23.85 -14.47 -24.31
C GLN A 162 23.12 -13.15 -24.04
N PHE A 163 23.14 -12.22 -25.01
CA PHE A 163 22.41 -10.96 -24.93
C PHE A 163 20.91 -11.18 -24.76
N ASN A 164 20.31 -12.08 -25.55
CA ASN A 164 18.89 -12.39 -25.45
C ASN A 164 18.52 -12.99 -24.08
N GLN A 165 19.37 -13.85 -23.52
CA GLN A 165 19.17 -14.40 -22.18
C GLN A 165 19.22 -13.30 -21.11
N ILE A 166 20.19 -12.38 -21.22
CA ILE A 166 20.30 -11.22 -20.32
C ILE A 166 19.03 -10.36 -20.39
N LEU A 167 18.54 -10.06 -21.60
CA LEU A 167 17.31 -9.29 -21.78
C LEU A 167 16.09 -9.99 -21.17
N GLN A 168 15.94 -11.30 -21.38
CA GLN A 168 14.83 -12.06 -20.77
C GLN A 168 14.85 -11.97 -19.25
N VAL A 169 16.03 -12.11 -18.64
CA VAL A 169 16.21 -12.00 -17.19
C VAL A 169 15.92 -10.58 -16.69
N LEU A 170 16.38 -9.55 -17.39
CA LEU A 170 16.08 -8.15 -17.07
C LEU A 170 14.58 -7.88 -17.13
N VAL A 171 13.91 -8.29 -18.20
CA VAL A 171 12.46 -8.12 -18.39
C VAL A 171 11.69 -8.85 -17.29
N PHE A 172 12.16 -10.02 -16.85
CA PHE A 172 11.58 -10.70 -15.70
C PHE A 172 11.65 -9.83 -14.44
N TYR A 173 12.84 -9.34 -14.04
CA TYR A 173 12.97 -8.50 -12.84
C TYR A 173 12.13 -7.23 -12.91
N GLN A 174 12.15 -6.55 -14.06
CA GLN A 174 11.36 -5.35 -14.31
C GLN A 174 9.86 -5.61 -14.16
N ASN A 175 9.37 -6.72 -14.71
CA ASN A 175 7.96 -7.10 -14.62
C ASN A 175 7.55 -7.47 -13.19
N VAL A 176 8.42 -8.12 -12.41
CA VAL A 176 8.13 -8.40 -11.00
C VAL A 176 7.94 -7.08 -10.25
N ILE A 177 8.89 -6.15 -10.36
CA ILE A 177 8.82 -4.84 -9.69
C ILE A 177 7.52 -4.11 -10.08
N LEU A 178 7.24 -3.97 -11.37
CA LEU A 178 6.08 -3.22 -11.84
C LEU A 178 4.75 -3.86 -11.41
N LYS A 179 4.64 -5.20 -11.47
CA LYS A 179 3.39 -5.90 -11.10
C LYS A 179 3.17 -5.96 -9.59
N ALA A 180 4.24 -6.15 -8.82
CA ALA A 180 4.19 -6.15 -7.36
C ALA A 180 3.76 -4.77 -6.84
N GLU A 181 4.38 -3.70 -7.32
CA GLU A 181 4.01 -2.34 -6.94
C GLU A 181 2.58 -1.96 -7.37
N TRP A 182 2.14 -2.44 -8.55
CA TRP A 182 0.75 -2.27 -8.95
C TRP A 182 -0.24 -3.00 -8.04
N ARG A 183 0.09 -4.24 -7.62
CA ARG A 183 -0.73 -5.03 -6.69
C ARG A 183 -0.79 -4.35 -5.31
N ARG A 184 0.36 -3.87 -4.82
CA ARG A 184 0.46 -3.08 -3.58
C ARG A 184 -0.44 -1.85 -3.60
N VAL A 185 -0.35 -1.01 -4.63
CA VAL A 185 -1.21 0.19 -4.78
C VAL A 185 -2.68 -0.18 -4.72
N LYS A 186 -3.07 -1.25 -5.43
CA LYS A 186 -4.46 -1.71 -5.47
C LYS A 186 -4.94 -2.15 -4.08
N GLU A 187 -4.15 -2.96 -3.37
CA GLU A 187 -4.49 -3.42 -2.02
C GLU A 187 -4.55 -2.27 -1.01
N GLU A 188 -3.57 -1.35 -1.01
CA GLU A 188 -3.58 -0.17 -0.12
C GLU A 188 -4.79 0.73 -0.35
N THR A 189 -5.16 0.94 -1.62
CA THR A 189 -6.33 1.76 -1.99
C THR A 189 -7.63 1.11 -1.53
N ILE A 190 -7.78 -0.21 -1.71
CA ILE A 190 -8.97 -0.94 -1.26
C ILE A 190 -9.07 -0.96 0.27
N ASN A 191 -7.94 -1.14 0.95
CA ASN A 191 -7.90 -1.24 2.41
C ASN A 191 -7.93 0.12 3.11
N GLY A 192 -7.76 1.23 2.39
CA GLY A 192 -7.66 2.58 2.95
C GLY A 192 -6.50 2.75 3.94
N SER A 193 -5.47 1.92 3.83
CA SER A 193 -4.32 1.87 4.74
C SER A 193 -3.08 1.32 4.05
N PHE A 194 -1.89 1.71 4.54
CA PHE A 194 -0.63 1.16 4.05
C PHE A 194 -0.46 -0.30 4.47
N LEU A 195 0.10 -1.12 3.58
CA LEU A 195 0.44 -2.50 3.90
C LEU A 195 1.67 -2.54 4.81
N SER A 196 1.78 -3.60 5.61
CA SER A 196 3.02 -3.88 6.35
C SER A 196 4.13 -4.34 5.41
N ASP A 197 5.37 -4.19 5.85
CA ASP A 197 6.54 -4.61 5.07
C ASP A 197 6.48 -6.11 4.74
N GLU A 198 5.98 -6.95 5.65
CA GLU A 198 5.80 -8.38 5.42
C GLU A 198 4.84 -8.64 4.27
N ARG A 199 3.69 -7.95 4.23
CA ARG A 199 2.73 -8.11 3.14
C ARG A 199 3.28 -7.61 1.81
N VAL A 200 4.07 -6.53 1.81
CA VAL A 200 4.76 -6.08 0.60
C VAL A 200 5.73 -7.17 0.11
N LEU A 201 6.50 -7.78 1.01
CA LEU A 201 7.41 -8.89 0.64
C LEU A 201 6.64 -10.10 0.08
N GLU A 202 5.51 -10.46 0.67
CA GLU A 202 4.63 -11.52 0.15
C GLU A 202 4.14 -11.22 -1.27
N ILE A 203 3.73 -9.98 -1.56
CA ILE A 203 3.31 -9.57 -2.90
C ILE A 203 4.44 -9.78 -3.93
N PHE A 204 5.68 -9.42 -3.58
CA PHE A 204 6.83 -9.64 -4.45
C PHE A 204 7.18 -11.12 -4.64
N ASP A 205 6.99 -11.93 -3.60
CA ASP A 205 7.15 -13.39 -3.64
C ASP A 205 6.10 -14.04 -4.54
N GLU A 206 4.81 -13.73 -4.34
CA GLU A 206 3.69 -14.18 -5.16
C GLU A 206 3.91 -13.84 -6.64
N VAL A 207 4.17 -12.56 -6.95
CA VAL A 207 4.36 -12.10 -8.33
C VAL A 207 5.59 -12.73 -8.97
N GLY A 208 6.67 -12.91 -8.20
CA GLY A 208 7.88 -13.61 -8.64
C GLY A 208 7.59 -15.03 -9.10
N LYS A 209 6.90 -15.80 -8.26
CA LYS A 209 6.50 -17.19 -8.53
C LYS A 209 5.54 -17.29 -9.71
N GLU A 210 4.54 -16.42 -9.77
CA GLU A 210 3.56 -16.35 -10.87
C GLU A 210 4.24 -16.12 -12.23
N LEU A 211 5.27 -15.27 -12.28
CA LEU A 211 5.96 -14.93 -13.53
C LEU A 211 6.98 -15.99 -13.94
N ASN A 212 7.84 -16.42 -13.02
CA ASN A 212 8.85 -17.47 -13.26
C ASN A 212 9.43 -17.95 -11.93
N GLU A 213 8.91 -19.07 -11.43
CA GLU A 213 9.33 -19.68 -10.16
C GLU A 213 10.84 -19.97 -10.11
N ASN A 214 11.42 -20.52 -11.19
CA ASN A 214 12.85 -20.87 -11.21
C ASN A 214 13.75 -19.63 -11.08
N LEU A 215 13.47 -18.57 -11.84
CA LEU A 215 14.24 -17.33 -11.74
C LEU A 215 14.01 -16.63 -10.40
N HIS A 216 12.81 -16.71 -9.86
CA HIS A 216 12.48 -16.18 -8.53
C HIS A 216 13.32 -16.84 -7.43
N ILE A 217 13.39 -18.18 -7.40
CA ILE A 217 14.21 -18.92 -6.42
C ILE A 217 15.68 -18.47 -6.49
N ILE A 218 16.23 -18.31 -7.69
CA ILE A 218 17.60 -17.84 -7.91
C ILE A 218 17.80 -16.43 -7.33
N VAL A 219 16.84 -15.51 -7.54
CA VAL A 219 16.91 -14.15 -7.00
C VAL A 219 17.00 -14.16 -5.48
N LEU A 220 16.15 -14.94 -4.81
CA LEU A 220 16.11 -15.02 -3.35
C LEU A 220 17.39 -15.63 -2.78
N ASP A 221 17.85 -16.76 -3.32
CA ASP A 221 19.08 -17.43 -2.87
C ASP A 221 20.28 -16.48 -2.95
N LEU A 222 20.44 -15.79 -4.07
CA LEU A 222 21.54 -14.84 -4.24
C LEU A 222 21.44 -13.65 -3.27
N HIS A 223 20.24 -13.15 -2.99
CA HIS A 223 20.05 -12.01 -2.08
C HIS A 223 20.33 -12.42 -0.61
N MET A 224 19.90 -13.60 -0.20
CA MET A 224 20.21 -14.15 1.13
C MET A 224 21.71 -14.39 1.32
N LYS A 225 22.39 -14.96 0.32
CA LYS A 225 23.85 -15.16 0.34
C LYS A 225 24.61 -13.86 0.58
N LYS A 226 24.20 -12.78 -0.10
CA LYS A 226 24.81 -11.46 0.07
C LYS A 226 24.61 -10.91 1.49
N ARG A 227 23.37 -10.92 2.00
CA ARG A 227 23.11 -10.45 3.38
C ARG A 227 23.91 -11.20 4.43
N ASN A 228 24.03 -12.52 4.27
CA ASN A 228 24.83 -13.35 5.19
C ASN A 228 26.34 -13.04 5.11
N SER A 229 26.84 -12.60 3.95
CA SER A 229 28.24 -12.21 3.79
C SER A 229 28.58 -10.80 4.31
N GLU A 230 27.57 -9.94 4.43
CA GLU A 230 27.73 -8.55 4.89
C GLU A 230 27.47 -8.38 6.39
N THR A 231 26.97 -9.43 7.08
CA THR A 231 26.79 -9.41 8.53
C THR A 231 28.16 -9.63 9.20
N PRO A 232 28.75 -8.64 9.89
CA PRO A 232 30.01 -8.84 10.60
C PRO A 232 29.83 -9.95 11.62
N GLN A 233 30.76 -10.91 11.67
CA GLN A 233 30.84 -11.81 12.82
C GLN A 233 31.22 -10.95 14.03
N ILE A 234 30.23 -10.65 14.88
CA ILE A 234 30.42 -9.99 16.18
C ILE A 234 30.88 -11.04 17.19
#